data_AF-A0A1G8GF19-F1
#
_entry.id   AF-A0A1G8GF19-F1
#
_cell.length_a   1.000
_cell.length_b   1.000
_cell.length_c   1.000
_cell.angle_alpha   90.00
_cell.angle_beta   90.00
_cell.angle_gamma   90.00
#
_symmetry.space_group_name_H-M   'P 1'
#
loop_
_entity.id
_entity.type
_entity.pdbx_description
1 polymer ?
#
loop_
_entity_poly.entity_id
_entity_poly.type
_entity_poly.pdbx_seq_one_letter_code
_entity_poly.pdbx_strand_id
1 'polypeptide(L)'
;MTNHFDRLSSAFAGFQTSTRNRPDGGVLFEIKDGSGGTITRAISHMQLHNALQMEWLISSIRRDMAASPEHLPAIAALQSQQRFDMPTYVSR
;
A
#
# COMPACT_ATOMS: atom_id res chain seq x y z
N MET A 1 -21.01 14.10 -10.92
CA MET A 1 -19.74 14.25 -10.17
C MET A 1 -19.48 12.93 -9.49
N THR A 2 -18.52 12.14 -9.98
CA THR A 2 -18.19 10.86 -9.34
C THR A 2 -17.38 11.18 -8.09
N ASN A 3 -17.97 10.94 -6.91
CA ASN A 3 -17.26 11.16 -5.66
C ASN A 3 -16.21 10.07 -5.50
N HIS A 4 -14.94 10.40 -5.82
CA HIS A 4 -13.83 9.46 -5.77
C HIS A 4 -13.62 8.85 -4.38
N PHE A 5 -14.02 9.57 -3.32
CA PHE A 5 -14.02 9.05 -1.96
C PHE A 5 -15.08 7.98 -1.74
N ASP A 6 -16.26 8.12 -2.31
CA ASP A 6 -17.32 7.11 -2.20
C ASP A 6 -16.90 5.82 -2.90
N ARG A 7 -16.20 5.91 -4.05
CA ARG A 7 -15.64 4.72 -4.71
C ARG A 7 -14.60 4.03 -3.83
N LEU A 8 -13.69 4.81 -3.24
CA LEU A 8 -12.64 4.27 -2.38
C LEU A 8 -13.22 3.64 -1.10
N SER A 9 -14.12 4.33 -0.40
CA SER A 9 -14.76 3.81 0.81
C SER A 9 -15.63 2.57 0.51
N SER A 10 -16.37 2.57 -0.60
CA SER A 10 -17.18 1.43 -1.04
C SER A 10 -16.34 0.17 -1.32
N ALA A 11 -15.10 0.33 -1.79
CA ALA A 11 -14.21 -0.79 -2.04
C ALA A 11 -13.81 -1.55 -0.75
N PHE A 12 -14.03 -0.93 0.41
CA PHE A 12 -13.71 -1.42 1.75
C PHE A 12 -14.92 -1.34 2.72
N ALA A 13 -16.15 -1.47 2.21
CA ALA A 13 -17.39 -1.29 3.00
C ALA A 13 -17.54 -2.18 4.26
N GLY A 14 -16.73 -3.24 4.40
CA GLY A 14 -16.66 -4.08 5.61
C GLY A 14 -15.69 -3.61 6.68
N PHE A 15 -14.96 -2.52 6.43
CA PHE A 15 -13.94 -1.98 7.33
C PHE A 15 -14.35 -0.60 7.84
N GLN A 16 -13.89 -0.24 9.03
CA GLN A 16 -14.03 1.14 9.48
C GLN A 16 -13.00 1.99 8.74
N THR A 17 -13.47 2.90 7.89
CA THR A 17 -12.62 3.78 7.10
C THR A 17 -12.73 5.23 7.54
N SER A 18 -11.65 5.99 7.41
CA SER A 18 -11.67 7.44 7.60
C SER A 18 -10.74 8.13 6.62
N THR A 19 -11.06 9.37 6.27
CA THR A 19 -10.27 10.21 5.35
C THR A 19 -9.93 11.54 6.01
N ARG A 20 -8.72 12.03 5.75
CA ARG A 20 -8.30 13.40 6.10
C ARG A 20 -7.63 14.06 4.90
N ASN A 21 -8.13 15.23 4.52
CA ASN A 21 -7.52 16.02 3.45
C ASN A 21 -6.10 16.44 3.82
N ARG A 22 -5.19 16.40 2.85
CA ARG A 22 -3.82 16.87 2.97
C ARG A 22 -3.65 18.20 2.23
N PRO A 23 -2.73 19.08 2.68
CA PRO A 23 -2.52 20.39 2.05
C PRO A 23 -2.09 20.34 0.58
N ASP A 24 -1.54 19.21 0.13
CA ASP A 24 -1.10 18.98 -1.26
C ASP A 24 -2.24 18.51 -2.19
N GLY A 25 -3.48 18.55 -1.74
CA GLY A 25 -4.64 18.04 -2.49
C GLY A 25 -4.75 16.51 -2.50
N GLY A 26 -3.86 15.81 -1.78
CA GLY A 26 -3.99 14.39 -1.49
C GLY A 26 -4.89 14.13 -0.28
N VAL A 27 -4.99 12.85 0.10
CA VAL A 27 -5.76 12.41 1.28
C VAL A 27 -4.97 11.37 2.06
N LEU A 28 -5.10 11.43 3.37
CA LEU A 28 -4.72 10.35 4.27
C LEU A 28 -5.93 9.45 4.48
N PHE A 29 -5.84 8.19 4.06
CA PHE A 29 -6.88 7.18 4.19
C PHE A 29 -6.49 6.15 5.23
N GLU A 30 -7.34 5.98 6.23
CA GLU A 30 -7.14 5.04 7.33
C GLU A 30 -8.20 3.94 7.26
N ILE A 31 -7.76 2.70 7.43
CA ILE A 31 -8.60 1.50 7.43
C ILE A 31 -8.31 0.74 8.71
N LYS A 32 -9.35 0.46 9.49
CA LYS A 32 -9.25 -0.37 10.69
C LYS A 32 -9.88 -1.72 10.43
N ASP A 33 -9.11 -2.76 10.69
CA ASP A 33 -9.56 -4.14 10.71
C ASP A 33 -10.27 -4.45 12.04
N GLY A 34 -11.20 -5.40 12.02
CA GLY A 34 -11.94 -5.85 13.20
C GLY A 34 -11.06 -6.47 14.29
N SER A 35 -9.83 -6.87 13.94
CA SER A 35 -8.79 -7.36 14.86
C SER A 35 -8.03 -6.25 15.60
N GLY A 36 -8.30 -4.97 15.30
CA GLY A 36 -7.59 -3.82 15.86
C GLY A 36 -6.39 -3.35 15.02
N GLY A 37 -6.02 -4.07 13.96
CA GLY A 37 -5.02 -3.63 13.00
C GLY A 37 -5.46 -2.36 12.26
N THR A 38 -4.54 -1.40 12.08
CA THR A 38 -4.82 -0.15 11.35
C THR A 38 -3.81 0.03 10.21
N ILE A 39 -4.32 0.23 8.99
CA ILE A 39 -3.51 0.58 7.82
C ILE A 39 -3.78 2.04 7.49
N THR A 40 -2.71 2.80 7.31
CA THR A 40 -2.78 4.20 6.90
C THR A 40 -2.06 4.38 5.57
N ARG A 41 -2.73 5.05 4.62
CA ARG A 41 -2.22 5.29 3.26
C ARG A 41 -2.29 6.77 2.92
N ALA A 42 -1.16 7.34 2.53
CA ALA A 42 -1.10 8.64 1.87
C ALA A 42 -1.43 8.43 0.39
N ILE A 43 -2.49 9.08 -0.08
CA ILE A 43 -2.98 8.99 -1.45
C ILE A 43 -2.78 10.36 -2.12
N SER A 44 -2.20 10.37 -3.31
CA SER A 44 -2.02 11.59 -4.09
C SER A 44 -3.32 11.99 -4.80
N HIS A 45 -3.41 13.26 -5.18
CA HIS A 45 -4.51 13.75 -6.01
C HIS A 45 -4.66 12.94 -7.31
N MET A 46 -3.55 12.58 -7.97
CA MET A 46 -3.58 11.81 -9.22
C MET A 46 -4.17 10.41 -9.02
N GLN A 47 -3.82 9.73 -7.92
CA GLN A 47 -4.35 8.41 -7.61
C GLN A 47 -5.86 8.43 -7.35
N LEU A 48 -6.38 9.52 -6.75
CA LEU A 48 -7.82 9.69 -6.52
C LEU A 48 -8.60 9.95 -7.82
N HIS A 49 -8.02 10.70 -8.76
CA HIS A 49 -8.73 11.20 -9.94
C HIS A 49 -8.45 10.44 -11.23
N ASN A 50 -7.57 9.43 -11.21
CA ASN A 50 -7.31 8.56 -12.34
C ASN A 50 -7.87 7.15 -12.07
N ALA A 51 -8.76 6.66 -12.93
CA ALA A 51 -9.45 5.39 -12.73
C ALA A 51 -8.49 4.18 -12.62
N LEU A 52 -7.47 4.13 -13.48
CA LEU A 52 -6.46 3.06 -13.47
C LEU A 52 -5.61 3.11 -12.20
N GLN A 53 -5.17 4.30 -11.79
CA GLN A 53 -4.40 4.45 -10.56
C GLN A 53 -5.25 4.13 -9.31
N MET A 54 -6.54 4.47 -9.31
CA MET A 54 -7.47 4.10 -8.26
C MET A 54 -7.61 2.57 -8.14
N GLU A 55 -7.70 1.86 -9.26
CA GLU A 55 -7.75 0.39 -9.27
C GLU A 55 -6.46 -0.25 -8.74
N TRP A 56 -5.31 0.29 -9.13
CA TRP A 56 -4.02 -0.13 -8.57
C TRP A 56 -3.91 0.15 -7.07
N LEU A 57 -4.37 1.32 -6.64
CA LEU A 57 -4.40 1.70 -5.22
C LEU A 57 -5.28 0.76 -4.40
N ILE A 58 -6.50 0.46 -4.85
CA ILE A 58 -7.38 -0.48 -4.17
C ILE A 58 -6.73 -1.86 -4.10
N SER A 59 -6.10 -2.31 -5.19
CA SER A 59 -5.45 -3.61 -5.26
C SER A 59 -4.23 -3.72 -4.34
N SER A 60 -3.42 -2.66 -4.22
CA SER A 60 -2.28 -2.65 -3.32
C SER A 60 -2.73 -2.71 -1.87
N ILE A 61 -3.72 -1.90 -1.48
CA ILE A 61 -4.29 -1.89 -0.13
C ILE A 61 -4.82 -3.28 0.25
N ARG A 62 -5.60 -3.93 -0.65
CA ARG A 62 -6.09 -5.30 -0.41
C ARG A 62 -4.96 -6.29 -0.19
N ARG A 63 -3.85 -6.15 -0.94
CA ARG A 63 -2.67 -7.00 -0.76
C ARG A 63 -2.02 -6.77 0.60
N ASP A 64 -1.90 -5.53 1.03
CA ASP A 64 -1.34 -5.19 2.35
C ASP A 64 -2.21 -5.74 3.49
N MET A 65 -3.54 -5.71 3.33
CA MET A 65 -4.48 -6.28 4.29
C MET A 65 -4.41 -7.81 4.35
N ALA A 66 -4.15 -8.47 3.22
CA ALA A 66 -3.99 -9.92 3.16
C ALA A 66 -2.60 -10.40 3.64
N ALA A 67 -1.61 -9.51 3.66
CA ALA A 67 -0.27 -9.83 4.13
C ALA A 67 -0.27 -9.96 5.67
N SER A 68 -0.33 -11.19 6.16
CA SER A 68 -0.08 -11.47 7.58
C SER A 68 1.37 -11.10 7.93
N PRO A 69 1.62 -10.31 8.99
CA PRO A 69 2.97 -9.98 9.45
C PRO A 69 3.85 -11.21 9.69
N GLU A 70 3.24 -12.35 10.02
CA GLU A 70 3.95 -13.61 10.30
C GLU A 70 4.47 -14.32 9.05
N HIS A 71 4.02 -13.91 7.85
CA HIS A 71 4.40 -14.53 6.57
C HIS A 71 5.38 -13.69 5.75
N LEU A 72 5.87 -12.57 6.29
CA LEU A 72 7.01 -11.90 5.67
C LEU A 72 8.20 -12.85 5.80
N PRO A 73 8.86 -13.25 4.68
CA PRO A 73 10.02 -14.11 4.76
C PRO A 73 11.03 -13.40 5.67
N ALA A 74 11.44 -14.09 6.74
CA ALA A 74 12.44 -13.57 7.65
C ALA A 74 13.60 -13.03 6.80
N ILE A 75 14.07 -11.80 7.06
CA ILE A 75 15.17 -11.20 6.30
C ILE A 75 16.38 -12.17 6.24
N ALA A 76 16.59 -12.96 7.30
CA ALA A 76 17.56 -14.05 7.35
C ALA A 76 17.39 -15.12 6.25
N ALA A 77 16.16 -15.47 5.86
CA ALA A 77 15.89 -16.39 4.75
C ALA A 77 16.23 -15.76 3.38
N LEU A 78 16.10 -14.43 3.26
CA LEU A 78 16.45 -13.68 2.05
C LEU A 78 17.96 -13.39 1.92
N GLN A 79 18.69 -13.34 3.05
CA GLN A 79 20.15 -13.10 3.06
C GLN A 79 20.97 -14.22 2.42
N SER A 80 20.41 -15.42 2.25
CA SER A 80 21.08 -16.51 1.54
C SER A 80 21.36 -16.21 0.06
N GLN A 81 20.68 -15.22 -0.52
CA GLN A 81 20.87 -14.81 -1.92
C GLN A 81 22.07 -13.87 -2.15
N GLN A 82 22.82 -13.47 -1.12
CA GLN A 82 23.96 -12.56 -1.25
C GLN A 82 25.34 -13.25 -1.41
N ARG A 83 25.41 -14.55 -1.72
CA ARG A 83 26.70 -15.29 -1.79
C ARG A 83 27.39 -15.30 -3.16
N PHE A 84 27.11 -14.35 -4.02
CA PHE A 84 27.98 -14.12 -5.18
C PHE A 84 28.63 -12.76 -4.99
N ASP A 85 29.93 -12.78 -4.69
CA ASP A 85 30.76 -11.59 -4.69
C ASP A 85 30.49 -10.79 -5.97
N MET A 86 30.35 -9.49 -5.80
CA MET A 86 30.17 -8.57 -6.92
C MET A 86 31.39 -8.73 -7.84
N PRO A 87 31.22 -9.00 -9.15
CA PRO A 87 32.35 -9.17 -10.04
C PRO A 87 33.23 -7.92 -10.01
N THR A 88 34.46 -8.06 -9.51
CA THR A 88 35.45 -6.99 -9.53
C THR A 88 36.10 -6.93 -10.91
N TYR A 89 36.11 -5.77 -11.53
CA TYR A 89 36.89 -5.55 -12.75
C TYR A 89 38.37 -5.81 -12.46
N VAL A 90 39.00 -6.70 -13.24
CA VAL A 90 40.45 -6.84 -13.26
C VAL A 90 40.99 -5.65 -14.05
N SER A 91 41.57 -4.66 -13.37
CA SER A 91 42.38 -3.63 -14.03
C SER A 91 43.68 -4.28 -14.50
N ARG A 92 43.90 -4.32 -15.82
CA ARG A 92 45.20 -4.67 -16.42
C ARG A 92 46.13 -3.47 -16.35
#